data_AF-A0A921JIY9-F1
#
_entry.id   AF-A0A921JIY9-F1
#
_cell.length_a   1.000
_cell.length_b   1.000
_cell.length_c   1.000
_cell.angle_alpha   90.00
_cell.angle_beta   90.00
_cell.angle_gamma   90.00
#
_symmetry.space_group_name_H-M   'P 1'
#
loop_
_entity.id
_entity.type
_entity.pdbx_description
1 polymer ?
#
loop_
_entity_poly.entity_id
_entity_poly.type
_entity_poly.pdbx_seq_one_letter_code
_entity_poly.pdbx_strand_id
1 'polypeptide(L)'
;MTPKNPKAGVKLPEESHTPNKVYATFYKDGHDVKAIAKYGSDGKKIWEMHTIDHKNLGPHYHKWKDGKPISDKPLTKEMWDILNKIRNYK
;
A
#
# COMPACT_ATOMS: atom_id res chain seq x y z
N MET A 1 -38.73 6.92 19.63
CA MET A 1 -37.27 7.18 19.64
C MET A 1 -36.60 6.06 18.88
N THR A 2 -36.14 6.31 17.65
CA THR A 2 -35.41 5.32 16.84
C THR A 2 -33.94 5.31 17.27
N PRO A 3 -33.31 4.13 17.50
CA PRO A 3 -31.90 4.07 17.88
C PRO A 3 -31.02 4.55 16.71
N LYS A 4 -30.16 5.54 16.98
CA LYS A 4 -29.15 6.04 16.03
C LYS A 4 -28.14 4.92 15.74
N ASN A 5 -28.11 4.49 14.49
CA ASN A 5 -27.14 3.55 13.93
C ASN A 5 -25.70 4.11 14.05
N PRO A 6 -24.78 3.51 14.83
CA PRO A 6 -23.39 3.95 14.90
C PRO A 6 -22.59 3.29 13.78
N LYS A 7 -22.96 3.59 12.53
CA LYS A 7 -22.05 3.48 11.39
C LYS A 7 -21.95 4.85 10.76
N ALA A 8 -21.58 5.84 11.59
CA ALA A 8 -21.10 7.11 11.10
C ALA A 8 -19.90 6.79 10.20
N GLY A 9 -20.08 7.02 8.90
CA GLY A 9 -19.12 6.65 7.86
C GLY A 9 -17.76 7.20 8.23
N VAL A 10 -16.84 6.31 8.59
CA VAL A 10 -15.42 6.60 8.54
C VAL A 10 -15.15 6.92 7.08
N LYS A 11 -15.05 8.22 6.77
CA LYS A 11 -14.67 8.69 5.45
C LYS A 11 -13.27 8.13 5.22
N LEU A 12 -13.20 7.02 4.48
CA LEU A 12 -11.92 6.37 4.17
C LEU A 12 -11.03 7.44 3.53
N PRO A 13 -9.72 7.45 3.81
CA PRO A 13 -8.78 8.26 3.06
C PRO A 13 -8.99 8.01 1.56
N GLU A 14 -8.98 9.08 0.77
CA GLU A 14 -9.25 9.06 -0.69
C GLU A 14 -8.38 8.03 -1.45
N GLU A 15 -7.26 7.63 -0.86
CA GLU A 15 -6.30 6.67 -1.39
C GLU A 15 -6.76 5.19 -1.33
N SER A 16 -7.86 4.86 -0.64
CA SER A 16 -8.36 3.48 -0.59
C SER A 16 -9.88 3.38 -0.67
N HIS A 17 -10.38 2.73 -1.72
CA HIS A 17 -11.80 2.42 -1.88
C HIS A 17 -12.26 1.23 -1.00
N THR A 18 -11.34 0.52 -0.30
CA THR A 18 -11.69 -0.60 0.60
C THR A 18 -10.63 -0.83 1.69
N PRO A 19 -10.98 -0.85 2.99
CA PRO A 19 -10.04 -1.05 4.09
C PRO A 19 -9.45 -2.48 4.13
N ASN A 20 -8.32 -2.66 4.82
CA ASN A 20 -7.62 -3.95 5.00
C ASN A 20 -7.25 -4.66 3.68
N LYS A 21 -6.77 -3.90 2.69
CA LYS A 21 -6.39 -4.42 1.37
C LYS A 21 -4.96 -4.04 0.99
N VAL A 22 -4.41 -4.84 0.08
CA VAL A 22 -3.13 -4.59 -0.59
C VAL A 22 -3.44 -4.27 -2.05
N TYR A 23 -2.90 -3.16 -2.55
CA TYR A 23 -3.07 -2.74 -3.93
C TYR A 23 -1.72 -2.68 -4.62
N ALA A 24 -1.66 -3.19 -5.84
CA ALA A 24 -0.50 -3.06 -6.71
C ALA A 24 -0.80 -2.01 -7.77
N THR A 25 0.12 -1.09 -7.96
CA THR A 25 0.10 -0.09 -9.03
C THR A 25 1.12 -0.54 -10.07
N PHE A 26 0.71 -0.68 -11.33
CA PHE A 26 1.59 -1.01 -12.44
C PHE A 26 2.07 0.26 -13.14
N TYR A 27 3.16 0.14 -13.91
CA TYR A 27 3.52 1.19 -14.86
C TYR A 27 2.42 1.35 -15.93
N LYS A 28 2.35 2.53 -16.55
CA LYS A 28 1.29 2.90 -17.51
C LYS A 28 1.21 1.96 -18.71
N ASP A 29 2.36 1.48 -19.16
CA ASP A 29 2.54 0.49 -20.22
C ASP A 29 2.42 -0.97 -19.73
N GLY A 30 2.18 -1.17 -18.43
CA GLY A 30 1.92 -2.48 -17.83
C GLY A 30 3.13 -3.41 -17.77
N HIS A 31 4.36 -2.96 -18.09
CA HIS A 31 5.52 -3.85 -18.16
C HIS A 31 5.87 -4.46 -16.80
N ASP A 32 5.77 -3.67 -15.71
CA ASP A 32 6.10 -4.10 -14.35
C ASP A 32 5.22 -3.42 -13.28
N VAL A 33 5.34 -3.91 -12.05
CA VAL A 33 4.78 -3.29 -10.84
C VAL A 33 5.62 -2.06 -10.49
N LYS A 34 4.95 -0.92 -10.29
CA LYS A 34 5.54 0.37 -9.88
C LYS A 34 5.59 0.54 -8.35
N ALA A 35 4.51 0.14 -7.67
CA ALA A 35 4.41 0.23 -6.22
C ALA A 35 3.37 -0.76 -5.68
N ILE A 36 3.48 -1.12 -4.41
CA ILE A 36 2.47 -1.93 -3.71
C ILE A 36 2.21 -1.31 -2.35
N ALA A 37 0.96 -0.99 -2.02
CA ALA A 37 0.60 -0.37 -0.76
C ALA A 37 -0.37 -1.25 0.04
N LYS A 38 -0.15 -1.36 1.35
CA LYS A 38 -1.07 -1.99 2.29
C LYS A 38 -1.81 -0.93 3.09
N TYR A 39 -3.13 -1.08 3.16
CA TYR A 39 -4.01 -0.22 3.94
C TYR A 39 -4.59 -0.96 5.13
N GLY A 40 -4.75 -0.26 6.24
CA GLY A 40 -5.37 -0.75 7.48
C GLY A 40 -6.89 -0.73 7.45
N SER A 41 -7.48 -1.09 8.58
CA SER A 41 -8.93 -1.11 8.79
C SER A 41 -9.54 0.28 8.81
N ASP A 42 -8.74 1.26 9.17
CA ASP A 42 -9.02 2.70 9.13
C ASP A 42 -8.88 3.29 7.72
N GLY A 43 -8.51 2.47 6.73
CA GLY A 43 -8.26 2.90 5.36
C GLY A 43 -6.97 3.71 5.20
N LYS A 44 -6.15 3.86 6.25
CA LYS A 44 -4.86 4.55 6.16
C LYS A 44 -3.78 3.60 5.65
N LYS A 45 -2.84 4.14 4.90
CA LYS A 45 -1.66 3.41 4.43
C LYS A 45 -0.81 3.00 5.64
N ILE A 46 -0.47 1.72 5.73
CA ILE A 46 0.42 1.14 6.76
C ILE A 46 1.85 1.10 6.25
N TRP A 47 2.01 0.66 4.99
CA TRP A 47 3.29 0.66 4.31
C TRP A 47 3.11 0.72 2.80
N GLU A 48 4.16 1.13 2.10
CA GLU A 48 4.24 1.19 0.65
C GLU A 48 5.60 0.68 0.17
N MET A 49 5.61 -0.27 -0.75
CA MET A 49 6.80 -0.76 -1.45
C MET A 49 6.97 0.03 -2.74
N HIS A 50 8.18 0.54 -2.94
CA HIS A 50 8.61 1.17 -4.18
C HIS A 50 9.54 0.20 -4.89
N THR A 51 9.22 -0.14 -6.14
CA THR A 51 10.04 -1.03 -6.98
C THR A 51 11.00 -0.25 -7.86
N ILE A 52 10.75 1.05 -8.03
CA ILE A 52 11.62 1.96 -8.76
C ILE A 52 12.81 2.29 -7.89
N ASP A 53 14.01 2.07 -8.44
CA ASP A 53 15.19 2.64 -7.84
C ASP A 53 15.12 4.16 -7.92
N HIS A 54 15.17 4.79 -6.77
CA HIS A 54 15.37 6.22 -6.65
C HIS A 54 16.35 6.45 -5.50
N LYS A 55 17.25 7.42 -5.67
CA LYS A 55 18.33 7.71 -4.72
C LYS A 55 19.27 6.53 -4.45
N ASN A 56 19.41 5.60 -5.40
CA ASN A 56 20.24 4.39 -5.30
C ASN A 56 19.84 3.46 -4.13
N LEU A 57 18.56 3.47 -3.73
CA LEU A 57 18.05 2.62 -2.64
C LEU A 57 17.67 1.21 -3.12
N GLY A 58 17.50 1.03 -4.43
CA GLY A 58 16.85 -0.14 -5.01
C GLY A 58 15.40 -0.27 -4.54
N PRO A 59 14.79 -1.47 -4.68
CA PRO A 59 13.48 -1.75 -4.13
C PRO A 59 13.49 -1.65 -2.60
N HIS A 60 12.60 -0.83 -2.07
CA HIS A 60 12.48 -0.57 -0.64
C HIS A 60 11.04 -0.31 -0.25
N TYR A 61 10.76 -0.22 1.04
CA TYR A 61 9.45 0.14 1.54
C TYR A 61 9.51 1.28 2.54
N HIS A 62 8.40 2.02 2.58
CA HIS A 62 8.13 2.99 3.61
C HIS A 62 7.09 2.47 4.58
N LYS A 63 7.32 2.66 5.88
CA LYS A 63 6.22 2.63 6.85
C LYS A 63 5.49 3.96 6.79
N TRP A 64 4.19 3.91 6.94
CA TRP A 64 3.33 5.08 6.90
C TRP A 64 2.64 5.26 8.26
N LYS A 65 2.57 6.52 8.69
CA LYS A 65 1.83 6.93 9.88
C LYS A 65 1.18 8.28 9.58
N ASP A 66 -0.13 8.35 9.79
CA ASP A 66 -0.92 9.57 9.60
C ASP A 66 -0.71 10.24 8.22
N GLY A 67 -0.70 9.43 7.17
CA GLY A 67 -0.60 9.89 5.78
C GLY A 67 0.82 10.33 5.37
N LYS A 68 1.85 10.03 6.18
CA LYS A 68 3.24 10.37 5.87
C LYS A 68 4.16 9.15 5.98
N PRO A 69 5.16 9.01 5.10
CA PRO A 69 6.21 8.02 5.27
C PRO A 69 7.10 8.41 6.46
N ILE A 70 7.45 7.45 7.32
CA ILE A 70 8.26 7.67 8.54
C ILE A 70 9.60 6.94 8.52
N SER A 71 9.85 6.09 7.54
CA SER A 71 11.12 5.38 7.38
C SER A 71 11.28 4.89 5.95
N ASP A 72 12.50 4.80 5.45
CA ASP A 72 12.90 3.94 4.35
C ASP A 72 13.59 2.69 4.90
N LYS A 73 13.23 1.52 4.37
CA LYS A 73 13.85 0.26 4.74
C LYS A 73 13.94 -0.66 3.53
N PRO A 74 14.98 -1.49 3.41
CA PRO A 74 15.03 -2.51 2.37
C PRO A 74 13.81 -3.42 2.47
N LEU A 75 13.36 -3.97 1.33
CA LEU A 75 12.27 -4.94 1.33
C LEU A 75 12.61 -6.14 2.21
N THR A 76 11.63 -6.56 3.01
CA THR A 76 11.71 -7.82 3.76
C THR A 76 11.55 -9.02 2.83
N LYS A 77 11.89 -10.23 3.29
CA LYS A 77 11.68 -11.46 2.51
C LYS A 77 10.20 -11.64 2.11
N GLU A 78 9.26 -11.43 3.04
CA GLU A 78 7.82 -11.53 2.76
C GLU A 78 7.39 -10.54 1.66
N MET A 79 7.94 -9.32 1.70
CA MET A 79 7.66 -8.28 0.70
C MET A 79 8.20 -8.65 -0.69
N TRP A 80 9.39 -9.24 -0.74
CA TRP A 80 9.94 -9.82 -1.97
C TRP A 80 9.06 -10.96 -2.50
N ASP A 81 8.60 -11.85 -1.64
CA ASP A 81 7.72 -12.96 -2.00
C ASP A 81 6.39 -12.42 -2.59
N ILE A 82 5.82 -11.36 -2.02
CA ILE A 82 4.62 -10.68 -2.55
C ILE A 82 4.90 -10.06 -3.94
N LEU A 83 5.99 -9.29 -4.06
CA LEU A 83 6.35 -8.63 -5.32
C LEU A 83 6.56 -9.65 -6.45
N ASN A 84 7.32 -10.71 -6.16
CA ASN A 84 7.59 -11.77 -7.13
C ASN A 84 6.31 -12.52 -7.50
N LYS A 85 5.42 -12.79 -6.54
CA LYS A 85 4.12 -13.40 -6.84
C LYS A 85 3.29 -12.54 -7.79
N ILE A 86 3.24 -11.22 -7.58
CA ILE A 86 2.48 -10.30 -8.45
C ILE A 86 3.10 -10.22 -9.85
N ARG A 87 4.43 -10.12 -9.94
CA ARG A 87 5.15 -10.08 -11.22
C ARG A 87 4.92 -11.35 -12.06
N ASN A 88 4.86 -12.51 -11.41
CA ASN A 88 4.63 -13.81 -12.04
C ASN A 88 3.16 -14.22 -12.12
N TYR A 89 2.21 -13.37 -11.74
CA TYR A 89 0.78 -13.65 -11.85
C TYR A 89 0.23 -13.40 -13.27
N LYS A 90 1.08 -12.93 -14.19
CA LYS A 90 0.74 -12.70 -15.60
C LYS A 90 0.58 -14.00 -16.37
#